data_AF-A0A411PIG1-F1
#
_entry.id   AF-A0A411PIG1-F1
#
_cell.length_a   1.000
_cell.length_b   1.000
_cell.length_c   1.000
_cell.angle_alpha   90.00
_cell.angle_beta   90.00
_cell.angle_gamma   90.00
#
_symmetry.space_group_name_H-M   'P 1'
#
loop_
_entity.id
_entity.type
_entity.pdbx_description
1 polymer ?
#
loop_
_entity_poly.entity_id
_entity_poly.type
_entity_poly.pdbx_seq_one_letter_code
_entity_poly.pdbx_strand_id
1 'polypeptide(L)'
;MSVIKSIGQQWQKAEYAHQLNHFFAKQSSVRELFVAATPATTVCNLIAAMCQLPNKSAEDAHLSLNEVFPRLFDCYILLFVKQAEHQQLSQAEQLICSITLIYAKQILNDAQSTTEQTQTDELIEQAKRVVAADQQLAKSVQAMRRSQSNMGKY
;
A
#
# COMPACT_ATOMS: atom_id res chain seq x y z
N MET A 1 22.09 19.98 5.99
CA MET A 1 20.62 20.05 6.04
C MET A 1 20.24 21.16 7.01
N SER A 2 19.34 22.07 6.65
CA SER A 2 18.87 23.13 7.56
C SER A 2 17.52 22.74 8.13
N VAL A 3 17.27 23.06 9.41
CA VAL A 3 16.01 22.81 10.13
C VAL A 3 14.79 23.29 9.31
N ILE A 4 14.92 24.42 8.62
CA ILE A 4 13.88 24.99 7.75
C ILE A 4 13.49 24.03 6.61
N LYS A 5 14.47 23.37 5.98
CA LYS A 5 14.22 22.41 4.91
C LYS A 5 13.54 21.14 5.43
N SER A 6 13.93 20.68 6.62
CA SER A 6 13.31 19.51 7.25
C SER A 6 11.86 19.76 7.65
N ILE A 7 11.54 20.94 8.19
CA ILE A 7 10.16 21.33 8.50
C ILE A 7 9.31 21.40 7.22
N GLY A 8 9.84 21.98 6.13
CA GLY A 8 9.16 22.01 4.84
C GLY A 8 8.83 20.60 4.31
N GLN A 9 9.76 19.65 4.42
CA GLN A 9 9.53 18.26 4.03
C GLN A 9 8.50 17.55 4.92
N GLN A 10 8.53 17.79 6.22
CA GLN A 10 7.54 17.24 7.15
C GLN A 10 6.14 17.79 6.87
N TRP A 11 6.02 19.08 6.55
CA TRP A 11 4.76 19.70 6.15
C TRP A 11 4.18 19.04 4.90
N GLN A 12 5.00 18.84 3.86
CA GLN A 12 4.57 18.16 2.64
C GLN A 12 4.10 16.72 2.91
N LYS A 13 4.77 15.99 3.82
CA LYS A 13 4.34 14.64 4.20
C LYS A 13 3.02 14.65 4.96
N ALA A 14 2.84 15.59 5.87
CA ALA A 14 1.60 15.75 6.63
C ALA A 14 0.42 16.09 5.70
N GLU A 15 0.63 17.00 4.75
CA GLU A 15 -0.38 17.37 3.76
C GLU A 15 -0.76 16.17 2.88
N TYR A 16 0.23 15.45 2.36
CA TYR A 16 -0.04 14.24 1.56
C TYR A 16 -0.79 13.17 2.37
N ALA A 17 -0.41 12.94 3.62
CA ALA A 17 -1.12 12.01 4.50
C ALA A 17 -2.58 12.42 4.74
N HIS A 18 -2.83 13.73 4.90
CA HIS A 18 -4.18 14.27 5.04
C HIS A 18 -5.02 14.05 3.78
N GLN A 19 -4.47 14.36 2.60
CA GLN A 19 -5.14 14.11 1.32
C GLN A 19 -5.41 12.61 1.10
N LEU A 20 -4.47 11.75 1.47
CA LEU A 20 -4.63 10.30 1.36
C LEU A 20 -5.73 9.77 2.28
N ASN A 21 -5.86 10.32 3.48
CA ASN A 21 -6.94 9.98 4.40
C ASN A 21 -8.32 10.32 3.80
N HIS A 22 -8.45 11.49 3.17
CA HIS A 22 -9.68 11.87 2.44
C HIS A 22 -9.94 10.93 1.26
N PHE A 23 -8.90 10.53 0.52
CA PHE A 23 -9.02 9.59 -0.58
C PHE A 23 -9.54 8.22 -0.10
N PHE A 24 -8.95 7.65 0.95
CA PHE A 24 -9.39 6.37 1.52
C PHE A 24 -10.79 6.44 2.12
N ALA A 25 -11.18 7.56 2.72
CA ALA A 25 -12.52 7.72 3.29
C ALA A 25 -13.64 7.63 2.24
N LYS A 26 -13.37 7.98 0.98
CA LYS A 26 -14.33 7.89 -0.14
C LYS A 26 -14.59 6.45 -0.58
N GLN A 27 -13.71 5.50 -0.24
CA GLN A 27 -13.77 4.14 -0.75
C GLN A 27 -14.18 3.15 0.36
N SER A 28 -15.40 2.60 0.24
CA SER A 28 -15.99 1.71 1.25
C SER A 28 -15.11 0.50 1.58
N SER A 29 -14.56 -0.18 0.57
CA SER A 29 -13.73 -1.38 0.75
C SER A 29 -12.45 -1.12 1.54
N VAL A 30 -11.90 0.09 1.45
CA VAL A 30 -10.70 0.49 2.19
C VAL A 30 -11.08 0.99 3.59
N ARG A 31 -12.18 1.75 3.70
CA ARG A 31 -12.68 2.26 4.98
C ARG A 31 -12.98 1.14 5.97
N GLU A 32 -13.52 0.01 5.50
CA GLU A 32 -13.83 -1.15 6.34
C GLU A 32 -12.58 -1.78 7.00
N LEU A 33 -11.40 -1.60 6.41
CA LEU A 33 -10.15 -2.08 7.01
C LEU A 33 -9.75 -1.29 8.28
N PHE A 34 -10.25 -0.06 8.44
CA PHE A 34 -9.89 0.83 9.55
C PHE A 34 -10.86 0.78 10.75
N VAL A 35 -11.77 -0.20 10.79
CA VAL A 35 -12.73 -0.38 11.90
C VAL A 35 -12.06 -0.91 13.18
N ALA A 36 -10.82 -1.40 13.07
CA ALA A 36 -10.06 -2.00 14.17
C ALA A 36 -9.13 -0.99 14.89
N ALA A 37 -8.15 -1.51 15.64
CA ALA A 37 -7.27 -0.73 16.53
C ALA A 37 -6.37 0.32 15.84
N THR A 38 -6.10 0.19 14.54
CA THR A 38 -5.21 1.11 13.83
C THR A 38 -6.02 2.15 13.04
N PRO A 39 -5.94 3.44 13.39
CA PRO A 39 -6.67 4.48 12.69
C PRO A 39 -6.06 4.74 11.30
N ALA A 40 -6.91 5.17 10.36
CA ALA A 40 -6.50 5.51 9.00
C ALA A 40 -5.37 6.56 8.96
N THR A 41 -5.41 7.53 9.88
CA THR A 41 -4.37 8.57 10.02
C THR A 41 -2.98 8.00 10.24
N THR A 42 -2.83 6.97 11.09
CA THR A 42 -1.54 6.31 11.34
C THR A 42 -1.02 5.64 10.07
N VAL A 43 -1.89 4.97 9.32
CA VAL A 43 -1.53 4.32 8.07
C VAL A 43 -1.14 5.35 7.00
N CYS A 44 -1.91 6.42 6.84
CA CYS A 44 -1.60 7.49 5.88
C CYS A 44 -0.28 8.19 6.21
N ASN A 45 -0.02 8.49 7.48
CA ASN A 45 1.25 9.07 7.93
C ASN A 45 2.43 8.13 7.65
N LEU A 46 2.25 6.83 7.86
CA LEU A 46 3.27 5.83 7.56
C LEU A 46 3.56 5.74 6.05
N ILE A 47 2.53 5.72 5.21
CA ILE A 47 2.68 5.75 3.74
C ILE A 47 3.46 7.00 3.31
N ALA A 48 3.06 8.18 3.79
CA ALA A 48 3.74 9.44 3.50
C ALA A 48 5.21 9.46 3.99
N ALA A 49 5.49 8.74 5.08
CA ALA A 49 6.85 8.60 5.58
C ALA A 49 7.72 7.73 4.65
N MET A 50 7.15 6.67 4.09
CA MET A 50 7.84 5.64 3.30
C MET A 50 8.01 5.99 1.81
N CYS A 51 7.08 6.74 1.22
CA CYS A 51 7.13 7.04 -0.20
C CYS A 51 7.87 8.35 -0.51
N GLN A 52 8.33 8.47 -1.75
CA GLN A 52 8.73 9.78 -2.29
C GLN A 52 7.47 10.55 -2.67
N LEU A 53 7.35 11.77 -2.15
CA LEU A 53 6.19 12.62 -2.44
C LEU A 53 6.21 13.07 -3.91
N PRO A 54 5.04 13.20 -4.55
CA PRO A 54 4.96 13.79 -5.88
C PRO A 54 5.46 15.24 -5.86
N ASN A 55 6.16 15.65 -6.92
CA ASN A 55 6.73 17.00 -7.05
C ASN A 55 5.66 18.11 -7.19
N LYS A 56 4.38 17.76 -7.36
CA LYS A 56 3.29 18.71 -7.49
C LYS A 56 2.63 18.95 -6.14
N SER A 57 2.95 20.08 -5.51
CA SER A 57 2.00 20.80 -4.66
C SER A 57 0.88 21.31 -5.56
N ALA A 58 -0.21 20.57 -5.63
CA ALA A 58 -1.49 21.17 -5.97
C ALA A 58 -2.26 21.19 -4.65
N GLU A 59 -2.37 22.39 -4.06
CA GLU A 59 -3.02 22.65 -2.77
C GLU A 59 -4.50 22.23 -2.75
N ASP A 60 -5.08 21.80 -3.89
CA ASP A 60 -6.47 21.35 -4.02
C ASP A 60 -6.65 20.11 -4.93
N ALA A 61 -5.58 19.40 -5.31
CA ALA A 61 -5.75 18.23 -6.17
C ALA A 61 -6.35 17.05 -5.39
N HIS A 62 -7.56 16.66 -5.76
CA HIS A 62 -8.09 15.35 -5.37
C HIS A 62 -7.17 14.26 -5.90
N LEU A 63 -6.54 13.51 -4.99
CA LEU A 63 -5.74 12.35 -5.34
C LEU A 63 -6.55 11.38 -6.18
N SER A 64 -5.99 10.99 -7.31
CA SER A 64 -6.52 9.93 -8.17
C SER A 64 -5.86 8.59 -7.85
N LEU A 65 -6.52 7.48 -8.21
CA LEU A 65 -5.95 6.14 -8.04
C LEU A 65 -4.61 6.00 -8.78
N ASN A 66 -4.48 6.63 -9.95
CA ASN A 66 -3.27 6.61 -10.77
C ASN A 66 -2.07 7.28 -10.06
N GLU A 67 -2.31 8.22 -9.15
CA GLU A 67 -1.27 8.89 -8.36
C GLU A 67 -0.96 8.15 -7.06
N VAL A 68 -1.97 7.54 -6.44
CA VAL A 68 -1.85 6.84 -5.16
C VAL A 68 -1.23 5.46 -5.32
N PHE A 69 -1.64 4.70 -6.34
CA PHE A 69 -1.23 3.31 -6.50
C PHE A 69 0.28 3.11 -6.67
N PRO A 70 1.01 3.91 -7.47
CA PRO A 70 2.47 3.79 -7.54
C PRO A 70 3.16 3.97 -6.18
N ARG A 71 2.64 4.85 -5.32
CA ARG A 71 3.19 5.08 -3.97
C ARG A 71 2.89 3.93 -3.03
N LEU A 72 1.69 3.36 -3.13
CA LEU A 72 1.34 2.13 -2.43
C LEU A 72 2.18 0.95 -2.90
N PHE A 73 2.53 0.89 -4.19
CA PHE A 73 3.41 -0.11 -4.76
C PHE A 73 4.84 0.03 -4.23
N ASP A 74 5.40 1.23 -4.20
CA ASP A 74 6.71 1.51 -3.59
C ASP A 74 6.75 1.04 -2.13
N CYS A 75 5.72 1.40 -1.34
CA CYS A 75 5.61 0.96 0.05
C CYS A 75 5.50 -0.57 0.14
N TYR A 76 4.69 -1.19 -0.72
CA TYR A 76 4.50 -2.63 -0.74
C TYR A 76 5.80 -3.38 -1.03
N ILE A 77 6.64 -2.92 -1.96
CA ILE A 77 7.94 -3.56 -2.23
C ILE A 77 8.80 -3.56 -0.96
N LEU A 78 8.90 -2.43 -0.26
CA LEU A 78 9.69 -2.33 0.96
C LEU A 78 9.17 -3.28 2.05
N LEU A 79 7.85 -3.33 2.24
CA LEU A 79 7.22 -4.22 3.23
C LEU A 79 7.33 -5.69 2.84
N PHE A 80 7.26 -5.99 1.54
CA PHE A 80 7.45 -7.35 1.02
C PHE A 80 8.87 -7.85 1.31
N VAL A 81 9.89 -7.02 1.06
CA VAL A 81 11.28 -7.37 1.38
C VAL A 81 11.44 -7.58 2.88
N LYS A 82 10.92 -6.65 3.71
CA LYS A 82 10.93 -6.78 5.17
C LYS A 82 10.32 -8.11 5.63
N GLN A 83 9.19 -8.50 5.05
CA GLN A 83 8.52 -9.74 5.39
C GLN A 83 9.27 -10.98 4.88
N ALA A 84 9.90 -10.91 3.70
CA ALA A 84 10.72 -11.97 3.14
C ALA A 84 11.98 -12.24 4.01
N GLU A 85 12.52 -11.21 4.64
CA GLU A 85 13.62 -11.31 5.62
C GLU A 85 13.16 -11.81 7.01
N HIS A 86 11.97 -12.44 7.09
CA HIS A 86 11.37 -13.00 8.31
C HIS A 86 11.07 -11.98 9.42
N GLN A 87 11.01 -10.68 9.10
CA GLN A 87 10.56 -9.68 10.07
C GLN A 87 9.03 -9.61 10.11
N GLN A 88 8.47 -9.49 11.31
CA GLN A 88 7.04 -9.30 11.46
C GLN A 88 6.64 -7.89 11.01
N LEU A 89 5.59 -7.82 10.20
CA LEU A 89 4.94 -6.56 9.87
C LEU A 89 4.06 -6.13 11.03
N SER A 90 4.16 -4.86 11.41
CA SER A 90 3.22 -4.21 12.33
C SER A 90 1.82 -4.17 11.72
N GLN A 91 0.80 -3.94 12.56
CA GLN A 91 -0.59 -3.87 12.10
C GLN A 91 -0.80 -2.79 11.02
N ALA A 92 -0.14 -1.62 11.16
CA ALA A 92 -0.22 -0.55 10.16
C ALA A 92 0.42 -0.98 8.83
N GLU A 93 1.55 -1.67 8.85
CA GLU A 93 2.22 -2.18 7.65
C GLU A 93 1.38 -3.27 6.95
N GLN A 94 0.75 -4.16 7.72
CA GLN A 94 -0.17 -5.16 7.17
C GLN A 94 -1.39 -4.52 6.48
N LEU A 95 -1.90 -3.43 7.04
CA LEU A 95 -2.97 -2.65 6.43
C LEU A 95 -2.51 -2.03 5.11
N ILE A 96 -1.29 -1.48 5.04
CA ILE A 96 -0.73 -0.98 3.77
C ILE A 96 -0.73 -2.08 2.71
N CYS A 97 -0.21 -3.27 3.04
CA CYS A 97 -0.21 -4.40 2.09
C CYS A 97 -1.62 -4.79 1.64
N SER A 98 -2.58 -4.83 2.58
CA SER A 98 -3.97 -5.18 2.29
C SER A 98 -4.65 -4.15 1.37
N ILE A 99 -4.43 -2.86 1.63
CA ILE A 99 -4.94 -1.76 0.82
C ILE A 99 -4.36 -1.84 -0.60
N THR A 100 -3.04 -2.01 -0.72
CA THR A 100 -2.38 -2.16 -2.02
C THR A 100 -2.95 -3.34 -2.80
N LEU A 101 -3.23 -4.47 -2.15
CA LEU A 101 -3.80 -5.64 -2.80
C LEU A 101 -5.25 -5.41 -3.27
N ILE A 102 -6.08 -4.70 -2.50
CA ILE A 102 -7.44 -4.32 -2.92
C ILE A 102 -7.37 -3.48 -4.19
N TYR A 103 -6.53 -2.44 -4.20
CA TYR A 103 -6.38 -1.57 -5.37
C TYR A 103 -5.80 -2.30 -6.57
N ALA A 104 -4.82 -3.19 -6.37
CA ALA A 104 -4.26 -4.00 -7.45
C ALA A 104 -5.35 -4.87 -8.09
N LYS A 105 -6.20 -5.52 -7.30
CA LYS A 105 -7.33 -6.31 -7.83
C LYS A 105 -8.35 -5.45 -8.58
N GLN A 106 -8.66 -4.26 -8.08
CA GLN A 106 -9.55 -3.32 -8.77
C GLN A 106 -8.99 -2.91 -10.13
N ILE A 107 -7.72 -2.50 -10.20
CA ILE A 107 -7.03 -2.14 -11.45
C ILE A 107 -7.10 -3.28 -12.46
N LEU A 108 -6.84 -4.52 -12.03
CA LEU A 108 -6.88 -5.69 -12.93
C LEU A 108 -8.30 -6.02 -13.41
N ASN A 109 -9.31 -5.86 -12.56
CA ASN A 109 -10.71 -6.08 -12.95
C ASN A 109 -11.20 -5.02 -13.93
N ASP A 110 -10.82 -3.77 -13.72
CA ASP A 110 -11.15 -2.65 -14.61
C ASP A 110 -10.48 -2.84 -15.98
N ALA A 111 -9.20 -3.25 -15.99
CA ALA A 111 -8.47 -3.56 -17.22
C ALA A 111 -9.07 -4.73 -18.04
N GLN A 112 -9.81 -5.65 -17.40
CA GLN A 112 -10.53 -6.73 -18.08
C GLN A 112 -11.90 -6.32 -18.60
N SER A 113 -12.51 -5.30 -17.98
CA SER A 113 -13.90 -4.90 -18.24
C SER A 113 -14.02 -3.76 -19.26
N THR A 114 -12.96 -2.97 -19.45
CA THR A 114 -12.98 -1.78 -20.30
C THR A 114 -12.14 -1.99 -21.56
N THR A 115 -12.79 -2.01 -22.73
CA THR A 115 -12.15 -2.03 -24.06
C THR A 115 -11.37 -0.72 -24.35
N GLU A 116 -11.59 0.32 -23.54
CA GLU A 116 -11.00 1.65 -23.67
C GLU A 116 -9.85 1.86 -22.65
N GLN A 117 -8.64 1.97 -23.18
CA GLN A 117 -7.35 2.08 -22.48
C GLN A 117 -7.23 3.39 -21.67
N THR A 118 -7.93 3.50 -20.55
CA THR A 118 -7.79 4.67 -19.65
C THR A 118 -6.67 4.47 -18.61
N GLN A 119 -6.26 3.23 -18.35
CA GLN A 119 -5.17 2.91 -17.44
C GLN A 119 -3.86 2.69 -18.19
N THR A 120 -2.77 3.26 -17.67
CA THR A 120 -1.43 3.09 -18.24
C THR A 120 -0.95 1.64 -18.05
N ASP A 121 -0.32 1.05 -19.07
CA ASP A 121 0.21 -0.31 -19.02
C ASP A 121 1.12 -0.58 -17.80
N GLU A 122 1.86 0.44 -17.34
CA GLU A 122 2.72 0.38 -16.16
C GLU A 122 1.94 0.08 -14.86
N LEU A 123 0.76 0.69 -14.67
CA LEU A 123 -0.08 0.47 -13.48
C LEU A 123 -0.62 -0.96 -13.44
N ILE A 124 -1.01 -1.49 -14.61
CA ILE A 124 -1.48 -2.86 -14.76
C ILE A 124 -0.33 -3.82 -14.44
N GLU A 125 0.89 -3.55 -14.92
CA GLU A 125 2.05 -4.38 -14.61
C GLU A 125 2.38 -4.38 -13.11
N GLN A 126 2.38 -3.21 -12.47
CA GLN A 126 2.57 -3.08 -11.02
C GLN A 126 1.50 -3.88 -10.26
N ALA A 127 0.23 -3.77 -10.65
CA ALA A 127 -0.87 -4.52 -10.04
C ALA A 127 -0.70 -6.04 -10.20
N LYS A 128 -0.29 -6.53 -11.38
CA LYS A 128 0.03 -7.95 -11.59
C LYS A 128 1.15 -8.41 -10.66
N ARG A 129 2.20 -7.61 -10.48
CA ARG A 129 3.33 -7.93 -9.59
C ARG A 129 2.88 -8.04 -8.13
N VAL A 130 2.05 -7.11 -7.64
CA VAL A 130 1.50 -7.16 -6.27
C VAL A 130 0.73 -8.46 -6.06
N VAL A 131 -0.22 -8.78 -6.95
CA VAL A 131 -1.05 -9.98 -6.82
C VAL A 131 -0.22 -11.26 -6.89
N ALA A 132 0.76 -11.33 -7.79
CA ALA A 132 1.65 -12.49 -7.89
C ALA A 132 2.51 -12.66 -6.63
N ALA A 133 3.07 -11.57 -6.10
CA ALA A 133 3.89 -11.58 -4.90
C ALA A 133 3.08 -12.02 -3.67
N ASP A 134 1.85 -11.52 -3.51
CA ASP A 134 0.95 -11.92 -2.41
C ASP A 134 0.64 -13.43 -2.44
N GLN A 135 0.40 -13.99 -3.63
CA GLN A 135 0.19 -15.43 -3.79
C GLN A 135 1.43 -16.27 -3.42
N GLN A 136 2.62 -15.81 -3.78
CA GLN A 136 3.87 -16.49 -3.42
C GLN A 136 4.10 -16.45 -1.90
N LEU A 137 3.84 -15.30 -1.28
CA LEU A 137 3.95 -15.13 0.16
C LEU A 137 2.97 -16.04 0.91
N ALA A 138 1.72 -16.12 0.48
CA ALA A 138 0.71 -17.01 1.06
C ALA A 138 1.14 -18.48 1.01
N LYS A 139 1.72 -18.93 -0.12
CA LYS A 139 2.27 -20.28 -0.28
C LYS A 139 3.44 -20.54 0.68
N SER A 140 4.35 -19.58 0.83
CA SER A 140 5.48 -19.66 1.76
C SER A 140 5.04 -19.79 3.22
N VAL A 141 4.10 -18.94 3.64
CA VAL A 141 3.52 -18.99 5.00
C VAL A 141 2.83 -20.33 5.26
N GLN A 142 2.09 -20.85 4.29
CA GLN A 142 1.43 -22.15 4.41
C GLN A 142 2.44 -23.30 4.52
N ALA A 143 3.54 -23.25 3.76
CA ALA A 143 4.62 -24.23 3.84
C ALA A 143 5.31 -24.22 5.22
N MET A 144 5.60 -23.03 5.78
CA MET A 144 6.17 -22.90 7.13
C MET A 144 5.25 -23.45 8.22
N ARG A 145 3.93 -23.20 8.13
CA ARG A 145 2.98 -23.76 9.10
C ARG A 145 2.95 -25.29 9.06
N ARG A 146 3.04 -25.88 7.86
CA ARG A 146 3.08 -27.34 7.67
C ARG A 146 4.37 -27.97 8.19
N SER A 147 5.52 -27.31 8.05
CA SER A 147 6.78 -27.83 8.60
C SER A 147 6.80 -27.79 10.13
N GLN A 148 6.24 -26.74 10.74
CA GLN A 148 6.12 -26.63 12.20
C GLN A 148 5.13 -27.63 12.80
N SER A 149 4.02 -27.93 12.13
CA SER A 149 3.04 -28.93 12.62
C SER A 149 3.58 -30.37 12.63
N ASN A 150 4.61 -30.67 11.84
CA ASN A 150 5.19 -32.02 11.75
C ASN A 150 6.23 -32.31 12.85
N MET A 151 6.61 -31.32 13.67
CA MET A 151 7.60 -31.50 14.74
C MET A 151 6.99 -31.97 16.09
N GLY A 152 5.67 -32.10 16.21
CA GLY A 152 4.98 -32.47 17.46
C GLY A 152 4.67 -33.97 17.63
N LYS A 153 5.33 -34.87 16.88
CA LYS A 153 5.11 -36.33 16.96
C LYS A 153 6.42 -37.08 17.20
N TYR A 154 7.02 -36.91 18.37
CA TYR A 154 8.02 -37.83 18.92
C TYR A 154 7.90 -37.88 20.44
#